data_AF-A0A1H6UAL3-F1
#
_entry.id   AF-A0A1H6UAL3-F1
#
_cell.length_a   1.000
_cell.length_b   1.000
_cell.length_c   1.000
_cell.angle_alpha   90.00
_cell.angle_beta   90.00
_cell.angle_gamma   90.00
#
_symmetry.space_group_name_H-M   'P 1'
#
loop_
_entity.id
_entity.type
_entity.pdbx_description
1 polymer ?
#
loop_
_entity_poly.entity_id
_entity_poly.type
_entity_poly.pdbx_seq_one_letter_code
_entity_poly.pdbx_strand_id
1 'polypeptide(L)'
;MDTLKKAGAMLAHLDLFHSMLDLRRLLQLAAHMRERGDRAMLVSEGEITLIGGDTLSAPEIVTARGETIDALTAHRVLQSLKGYSSSEYAVNHEELAALNARAVTDLEGSDALRAFAETLARISAAPGTTDAPAERPARPRRSAETEASRAEPAEGAPAA
;
A
#
# COMPACT_ATOMS: atom_id res chain seq x y z
N MET A 1 -21.71 -13.66 13.78
CA MET A 1 -20.78 -13.88 14.92
C MET A 1 -19.35 -14.11 14.46
N ASP A 2 -19.10 -14.77 13.33
CA ASP A 2 -17.74 -15.03 12.84
C ASP A 2 -16.92 -13.77 12.53
N THR A 3 -17.54 -12.73 11.97
CA THR A 3 -16.87 -11.45 11.69
C THR A 3 -16.31 -10.77 12.94
N LEU A 4 -17.04 -10.81 14.05
CA LEU A 4 -16.59 -10.26 15.34
C LEU A 4 -15.45 -11.09 15.95
N LYS A 5 -15.48 -12.42 15.80
CA LYS A 5 -14.38 -13.29 16.26
C LYS A 5 -13.10 -13.06 15.46
N LYS A 6 -13.24 -12.89 14.13
CA LYS A 6 -12.12 -12.54 13.24
C LYS A 6 -11.56 -11.16 13.59
N ALA A 7 -12.42 -10.16 13.80
CA ALA A 7 -12.01 -8.83 14.24
C ALA A 7 -11.28 -8.86 15.59
N GLY A 8 -11.76 -9.65 16.55
CA GLY A 8 -11.11 -9.83 17.86
C GLY A 8 -9.71 -10.43 17.74
N ALA A 9 -9.51 -11.40 16.84
CA ALA A 9 -8.19 -11.98 16.59
C ALA A 9 -7.19 -10.99 15.94
N MET A 10 -7.69 -9.93 15.27
CA MET A 10 -6.84 -8.87 14.70
C MET A 10 -6.39 -7.84 15.73
N LEU A 11 -7.04 -7.75 16.90
CA LEU A 11 -6.68 -6.76 17.94
C LEU A 11 -5.25 -6.96 18.46
N ALA A 12 -4.74 -8.19 18.48
CA ALA A 12 -3.36 -8.49 18.87
C ALA A 12 -2.30 -7.92 17.90
N HIS A 13 -2.72 -7.46 16.71
CA HIS A 13 -1.85 -6.96 15.65
C HIS A 13 -2.02 -5.46 15.38
N LEU A 14 -2.70 -4.72 16.27
CA LEU A 14 -2.93 -3.29 16.09
C LEU A 14 -1.63 -2.49 15.97
N ASP A 15 -0.62 -2.81 16.79
CA ASP A 15 0.67 -2.12 16.75
C ASP A 15 1.40 -2.33 15.41
N LEU A 16 1.28 -3.52 14.82
CA LEU A 16 1.80 -3.81 13.48
C LEU A 16 1.10 -2.93 12.44
N PHE A 17 -0.24 -2.80 12.52
CA PHE A 17 -0.98 -1.95 11.58
C PHE A 17 -0.64 -0.47 11.72
N HIS A 18 -0.43 0.03 12.94
CA HIS A 18 0.03 1.40 13.16
C HIS A 18 1.41 1.61 12.54
N SER A 19 2.35 0.69 12.78
CA SER A 19 3.70 0.75 12.18
C SER A 19 3.64 0.74 10.64
N MET A 20 2.81 -0.12 10.04
CA MET A 20 2.64 -0.17 8.59
C MET A 20 2.00 1.12 8.02
N LEU A 21 1.01 1.67 8.72
CA LEU A 21 0.36 2.93 8.35
C LEU A 21 1.36 4.09 8.38
N ASP A 22 2.16 4.17 9.42
CA ASP A 22 3.17 5.19 9.63
C ASP A 22 4.28 5.13 8.58
N LEU A 23 4.75 3.92 8.25
CA LEU A 23 5.71 3.71 7.18
C LEU A 23 5.15 4.12 5.81
N ARG A 24 3.88 3.78 5.54
CA ARG A 24 3.19 4.20 4.31
C ARG A 24 3.09 5.73 4.22
N ARG A 25 2.78 6.41 5.31
CA ARG A 25 2.72 7.89 5.34
C ARG A 25 4.08 8.51 5.05
N LEU A 26 5.16 7.92 5.58
CA LEU A 26 6.52 8.38 5.29
C LEU A 26 6.91 8.20 3.82
N LEU A 27 6.50 7.09 3.19
CA LEU A 27 6.68 6.85 1.76
C LEU A 27 5.91 7.85 0.91
N GLN A 28 4.69 8.21 1.32
CA GLN A 28 3.88 9.23 0.66
C GLN A 28 4.51 10.62 0.79
N LEU A 29 5.08 10.95 1.96
CA LEU A 29 5.82 12.19 2.17
C LEU A 29 7.05 12.27 1.26
N ALA A 30 7.82 11.18 1.18
CA ALA A 30 8.98 11.10 0.29
C ALA A 30 8.60 11.25 -1.19
N ALA A 31 7.48 10.65 -1.60
CA ALA A 31 6.95 10.82 -2.96
C ALA A 31 6.52 12.27 -3.21
N HIS A 32 5.84 12.90 -2.25
CA HIS A 32 5.42 14.30 -2.33
C HIS A 32 6.62 15.25 -2.46
N MET A 33 7.67 15.05 -1.64
CA MET A 33 8.92 15.81 -1.75
C MET A 33 9.53 15.69 -3.15
N ARG A 34 9.56 14.48 -3.71
CA ARG A 34 10.11 14.23 -5.05
C ARG A 34 9.28 14.89 -6.14
N GLU A 35 7.96 14.80 -6.06
CA GLU A 35 7.02 15.43 -6.98
C GLU A 35 7.18 16.96 -7.01
N ARG A 36 7.48 17.57 -5.85
CA ARG A 36 7.69 19.02 -5.72
C ARG A 36 9.12 19.48 -5.94
N GLY A 37 10.08 18.55 -5.99
CA GLY A 37 11.51 18.85 -6.10
C GLY A 37 12.15 19.36 -4.80
N ASP A 38 11.57 19.03 -3.64
CA ASP A 38 12.18 19.32 -2.34
C ASP A 38 13.42 18.44 -2.12
N ARG A 39 14.48 19.07 -1.62
CA ARG A 39 15.78 18.41 -1.40
C ARG A 39 15.93 17.92 0.03
N ALA A 40 15.33 18.64 0.98
CA ALA A 40 15.42 18.38 2.40
C ALA A 40 14.10 18.67 3.10
N MET A 41 13.96 18.08 4.29
CA MET A 41 12.85 18.27 5.19
C MET A 41 13.38 18.40 6.61
N LEU A 42 12.80 19.33 7.37
CA LEU A 42 12.91 19.42 8.82
C LEU A 42 11.58 19.02 9.43
N VAL A 43 11.61 18.23 10.48
CA VAL A 43 10.42 17.80 11.21
C VAL A 43 10.62 18.04 12.70
N SER A 44 9.75 18.87 13.27
CA SER A 44 9.57 19.02 14.71
C SER A 44 8.23 18.40 15.13
N GLU A 45 7.93 18.34 16.43
CA GLU A 45 6.65 17.80 16.91
C GLU A 45 5.42 18.60 16.42
N GLY A 46 5.60 19.86 16.03
CA GLY A 46 4.50 20.77 15.64
C GLY A 46 4.54 21.29 14.21
N GLU A 47 5.63 21.05 13.48
CA GLU A 47 5.81 21.61 12.13
C GLU A 47 6.66 20.71 11.24
N ILE A 48 6.23 20.57 9.98
CA ILE A 48 7.00 20.01 8.88
C ILE A 48 7.43 21.17 7.99
N THR A 49 8.73 21.32 7.80
CA THR A 49 9.32 22.26 6.84
C THR A 49 9.94 21.48 5.70
N LEU A 50 9.48 21.74 4.49
CA LEU A 50 9.97 21.12 3.27
C LEU A 50 10.73 22.18 2.47
N ILE A 51 11.95 21.85 2.05
CA ILE A 51 12.93 22.79 1.51
C ILE A 51 13.26 22.41 0.07
N GLY A 52 12.79 23.19 -0.89
CA GLY A 52 12.96 22.97 -2.32
C GLY A 52 13.26 24.26 -3.09
N GLY A 53 12.57 24.44 -4.22
CA GLY A 53 12.56 25.73 -4.93
C GLY A 53 11.88 26.84 -4.12
N ASP A 54 10.79 26.46 -3.43
CA ASP A 54 10.13 27.25 -2.40
C ASP A 54 10.19 26.49 -1.07
N THR A 55 10.04 27.21 0.04
CA THR A 55 9.93 26.59 1.38
C THR A 55 8.47 26.54 1.78
N LEU A 56 8.00 25.35 2.17
CA LEU A 56 6.67 25.14 2.73
C LEU A 56 6.82 24.68 4.18
N SER A 57 6.23 25.42 5.10
CA SER A 57 6.10 25.02 6.50
C SER A 57 4.63 24.92 6.88
N ALA A 58 4.26 23.79 7.47
CA ALA A 58 2.90 23.56 7.96
C ALA A 58 2.91 22.49 9.06
N PRO A 59 1.95 22.52 10.00
CA PRO A 59 1.74 21.42 10.96
C PRO A 59 1.27 20.13 10.28
N GLU A 60 0.71 20.25 9.07
CA GLU A 60 0.10 19.17 8.31
C GLU A 60 0.35 19.39 6.81
N ILE A 61 0.74 18.32 6.12
CA ILE A 61 0.97 18.30 4.68
C ILE A 61 -0.10 17.42 4.01
N VAL A 62 -0.84 18.01 3.08
CA VAL A 62 -1.76 17.28 2.22
C VAL A 62 -1.07 16.98 0.89
N THR A 63 -0.89 15.70 0.60
CA THR A 63 -0.28 15.26 -0.66
C THR A 63 -1.23 15.48 -1.85
N ALA A 64 -0.70 15.44 -3.08
CA ALA A 64 -1.52 15.51 -4.30
C ALA A 64 -2.59 14.39 -4.40
N ARG A 65 -2.40 13.29 -3.66
CA ARG A 65 -3.34 12.16 -3.59
C ARG A 65 -4.38 12.30 -2.47
N GLY A 66 -4.41 13.43 -1.76
CA GLY A 66 -5.34 13.69 -0.66
C GLY A 66 -4.98 13.00 0.66
N GLU A 67 -3.84 12.32 0.73
CA GLU A 67 -3.32 11.75 1.97
C GLU A 67 -2.75 12.87 2.83
N THR A 68 -3.00 12.78 4.13
CA THR A 68 -2.68 13.81 5.11
C THR A 68 -1.64 13.31 6.09
N ILE A 69 -0.58 14.10 6.30
CA ILE A 69 0.57 13.75 7.12
C ILE A 69 0.82 14.88 8.12
N ASP A 70 0.67 14.59 9.40
CA ASP A 70 0.91 15.53 10.49
C ASP A 70 2.35 15.47 11.01
N ALA A 71 2.82 16.59 11.56
CA ALA A 71 4.18 16.74 12.08
C ALA A 71 4.50 15.77 13.22
N LEU A 72 3.55 15.52 14.13
CA LEU A 72 3.75 14.67 15.29
C LEU A 72 4.00 13.21 14.88
N THR A 73 3.21 12.70 13.93
CA THR A 73 3.41 11.36 13.35
C THR A 73 4.75 11.28 12.64
N ALA A 74 5.07 12.25 11.77
CA ALA A 74 6.34 12.27 11.05
C ALA A 74 7.55 12.31 12.01
N HIS A 75 7.47 13.10 13.08
CA HIS A 75 8.51 13.21 14.12
C HIS A 75 8.74 11.88 14.84
N ARG A 76 7.67 11.23 15.31
CA ARG A 76 7.75 9.91 15.99
C ARG A 76 8.34 8.84 15.09
N VAL A 77 7.95 8.82 13.82
CA VAL A 77 8.47 7.86 12.84
C VAL A 77 9.97 8.10 12.63
N LEU A 78 10.39 9.34 12.42
CA LEU A 78 11.80 9.67 12.26
C LEU A 78 12.61 9.36 13.53
N GLN A 79 12.07 9.61 14.72
CA GLN A 79 12.68 9.23 15.99
C GLN A 79 12.91 7.71 16.05
N SER A 80 11.90 6.92 15.73
CA SER A 80 12.00 5.45 15.72
C SER A 80 13.02 4.95 14.71
N LEU A 81 13.04 5.52 13.49
CA LEU A 81 13.93 5.09 12.42
C LEU A 81 15.38 5.50 12.65
N LYS A 82 15.61 6.70 13.18
CA LYS A 82 16.95 7.21 13.45
C LYS A 82 17.54 6.68 14.76
N GLY A 83 16.71 6.24 15.71
CA GLY A 83 17.13 5.59 16.94
C GLY A 83 17.74 6.53 18.00
N TYR A 84 17.54 7.84 17.87
CA TYR A 84 17.94 8.84 18.87
C TYR A 84 16.83 9.87 19.07
N SER A 85 16.72 10.41 20.28
CA SER A 85 15.78 11.48 20.61
C SER A 85 16.34 12.84 20.16
N SER A 86 15.54 13.60 19.42
CA SER A 86 15.84 14.98 19.04
C SER A 86 14.55 15.79 19.04
N SER A 87 14.66 17.09 19.33
CA SER A 87 13.55 18.04 19.16
C SER A 87 13.23 18.29 17.68
N GLU A 88 14.22 18.05 16.80
CA GLU A 88 14.10 18.26 15.36
C GLU A 88 14.89 17.21 14.57
N TYR A 89 14.30 16.73 13.48
CA TYR A 89 14.93 15.81 12.54
C TYR A 89 15.08 16.45 11.17
N ALA A 90 16.32 16.60 10.72
CA ALA A 90 16.64 16.91 9.33
C ALA A 90 16.82 15.63 8.53
N VAL A 91 16.16 15.52 7.39
CA VAL A 91 16.33 14.40 6.44
C VAL A 91 16.33 14.94 5.02
N ASN A 92 17.28 14.47 4.22
CA ASN A 92 17.26 14.70 2.78
C ASN A 92 16.50 13.57 2.06
N HIS A 93 16.23 13.76 0.77
CA HIS A 93 15.47 12.78 -0.02
C HIS A 93 16.13 11.39 -0.11
N GLU A 94 17.47 11.30 -0.17
CA GLU A 94 18.21 10.04 -0.24
C GLU A 94 18.18 9.31 1.11
N GLU A 95 18.40 10.04 2.20
CA GLU A 95 18.33 9.55 3.57
C GLU A 95 16.92 9.03 3.86
N LEU A 96 15.89 9.78 3.49
CA LEU A 96 14.50 9.35 3.67
C LEU A 96 14.18 8.09 2.87
N ALA A 97 14.71 7.94 1.66
CA ALA A 97 14.58 6.72 0.87
C ALA A 97 15.31 5.53 1.51
N ALA A 98 16.52 5.74 2.02
CA ALA A 98 17.30 4.71 2.69
C ALA A 98 16.64 4.26 4.01
N LEU A 99 16.13 5.19 4.81
CA LEU A 99 15.38 4.90 6.04
C LEU A 99 14.13 4.09 5.75
N ASN A 100 13.38 4.46 4.71
CA ASN A 100 12.20 3.70 4.26
C ASN A 100 12.57 2.29 3.80
N ALA A 101 13.60 2.14 2.96
CA ALA A 101 14.03 0.84 2.45
C ALA A 101 14.42 -0.10 3.60
N ARG A 102 15.22 0.41 4.55
CA ARG A 102 15.58 -0.33 5.76
C ARG A 102 14.35 -0.71 6.59
N ALA A 103 13.44 0.23 6.83
CA ALA A 103 12.24 -0.02 7.62
C ALA A 103 11.34 -1.09 6.99
N VAL A 104 11.21 -1.11 5.65
CA VAL A 104 10.50 -2.16 4.92
C VAL A 104 11.20 -3.51 5.12
N THR A 105 12.52 -3.58 4.96
CA THR A 105 13.27 -4.82 5.18
C THR A 105 13.14 -5.33 6.62
N ASP A 106 13.22 -4.44 7.61
CA ASP A 106 13.07 -4.78 9.03
C ASP A 106 11.65 -5.30 9.33
N LEU A 107 10.63 -4.68 8.72
CA LEU A 107 9.23 -5.11 8.84
C LEU A 107 8.99 -6.49 8.21
N GLU A 108 9.51 -6.72 7.00
CA GLU A 108 9.42 -8.00 6.29
C GLU A 108 10.07 -9.15 7.06
N GLY A 109 11.15 -8.85 7.79
CA GLY A 109 11.84 -9.81 8.66
C GLY A 109 11.19 -10.00 10.04
N SER A 110 10.18 -9.20 10.40
CA SER A 110 9.66 -9.14 11.78
C SER A 110 8.83 -10.36 12.17
N ASP A 111 8.97 -10.78 13.43
CA ASP A 111 8.13 -11.83 14.02
C ASP A 111 6.66 -11.39 14.13
N ALA A 112 6.41 -10.08 14.26
CA ALA A 112 5.06 -9.51 14.28
C ALA A 112 4.32 -9.77 12.95
N LEU A 113 4.98 -9.52 11.81
CA LEU A 113 4.40 -9.81 10.49
C LEU A 113 4.17 -11.30 10.28
N ARG A 114 5.09 -12.15 10.75
CA ARG A 114 4.92 -13.62 10.73
C ARG A 114 3.72 -14.07 11.58
N ALA A 115 3.60 -13.58 12.81
CA ALA A 115 2.49 -13.89 13.71
C ALA A 115 1.14 -13.42 13.15
N PHE A 116 1.13 -12.29 12.44
CA PHE A 116 -0.04 -11.82 11.71
C PHE A 116 -0.42 -12.79 10.58
N ALA A 117 0.55 -13.21 9.75
CA ALA A 117 0.32 -14.18 8.67
C ALA A 117 -0.22 -15.52 9.20
N GLU A 118 0.29 -16.01 10.32
CA GLU A 118 -0.24 -17.21 10.99
C GLU A 118 -1.68 -17.01 11.48
N THR A 119 -1.98 -15.82 12.00
CA THR A 119 -3.34 -15.48 12.44
C THR A 119 -4.30 -15.42 11.26
N LEU A 120 -3.90 -14.86 10.13
CA LEU A 120 -4.68 -14.89 8.89
C LEU A 120 -4.92 -16.32 8.40
N ALA A 121 -3.90 -17.17 8.40
CA ALA A 121 -4.02 -18.58 7.99
C ALA A 121 -5.00 -19.35 8.91
N ARG A 122 -4.98 -19.10 10.21
CA ARG A 122 -5.94 -19.70 11.15
C ARG A 122 -7.36 -19.21 10.93
N ILE A 123 -7.54 -17.92 10.63
CA ILE A 123 -8.85 -17.32 10.35
C ILE A 123 -9.42 -17.81 9.01
N SER A 124 -8.58 -18.04 8.01
CA SER A 124 -9.01 -18.53 6.69
C SER A 124 -9.29 -20.04 6.69
N ALA A 125 -8.57 -20.82 7.50
CA ALA A 125 -8.76 -22.26 7.64
C ALA A 125 -9.89 -22.67 8.60
N ALA A 126 -10.42 -21.75 9.40
CA ALA A 126 -11.54 -22.04 10.29
C ALA A 126 -12.80 -22.44 9.48
N PRO A 127 -13.46 -23.57 9.79
CA PRO A 127 -14.60 -24.07 9.03
C PRO A 127 -15.82 -23.15 9.26
N GLY A 128 -15.95 -22.20 8.35
CA GLY A 128 -17.11 -21.35 8.09
C GLY A 128 -17.18 -20.95 6.61
N THR A 129 -16.42 -21.64 5.76
CA THR A 129 -16.28 -21.38 4.33
C THR A 129 -17.28 -22.21 3.53
N THR A 130 -18.42 -21.61 3.22
CA THR A 130 -19.00 -21.74 1.89
C THR A 130 -19.09 -20.35 1.30
N ASP A 131 -17.93 -19.80 0.95
CA ASP A 131 -17.84 -18.93 -0.22
C ASP A 131 -17.06 -19.73 -1.25
N ALA A 132 -17.76 -20.69 -1.86
CA ALA A 132 -17.28 -21.35 -3.06
C ALA A 132 -17.21 -20.28 -4.16
N PRO A 133 -16.15 -20.25 -4.99
CA PRO A 133 -16.16 -19.40 -6.18
C PRO A 133 -17.39 -19.78 -7.00
N ALA A 134 -18.22 -18.80 -7.36
CA ALA A 134 -19.41 -18.98 -8.17
C ALA A 134 -19.05 -19.80 -9.42
N GLU A 135 -19.43 -21.08 -9.38
CA GLU A 135 -19.24 -22.04 -10.44
C GLU A 135 -20.11 -21.56 -11.61
N ARG A 136 -19.44 -20.93 -12.59
CA ARG A 136 -20.05 -20.54 -13.86
C ARG A 136 -20.71 -21.80 -14.45
N PRO A 137 -22.02 -21.81 -14.75
CA PRO A 137 -22.68 -23.03 -15.21
C PRO A 137 -22.02 -23.51 -16.50
N ALA A 138 -21.37 -24.67 -16.43
CA ALA A 138 -20.90 -25.41 -17.59
C ALA A 138 -22.14 -25.88 -18.36
N ARG A 139 -22.45 -25.22 -19.48
CA ARG A 139 -23.46 -25.70 -20.42
C ARG A 139 -22.89 -26.94 -21.14
N PRO A 140 -23.61 -28.07 -21.17
CA PRO A 140 -23.06 -29.34 -21.62
C PRO A 140 -22.82 -29.35 -23.14
N ARG A 141 -21.70 -29.97 -23.52
CA ARG A 141 -21.35 -30.35 -24.89
C ARG A 141 -22.39 -31.32 -25.43
N ARG A 142 -22.96 -31.03 -26.60
CA ARG A 142 -23.61 -32.02 -27.48
C ARG A 142 -22.77 -32.09 -28.76
N SER A 143 -22.24 -33.28 -29.01
CA SER A 143 -21.50 -33.64 -30.23
C SER A 143 -22.45 -34.04 -31.36
N ALA A 144 -21.89 -34.01 -32.58
CA ALA A 144 -22.35 -34.56 -33.87
C ALA A 144 -23.40 -33.70 -34.60
N GLU A 145 -23.35 -33.48 -35.93
CA GLU A 145 -22.47 -33.93 -37.02
C GLU A 145 -22.77 -33.08 -38.27
N THR A 146 -21.78 -32.92 -39.16
CA THR A 146 -21.85 -32.95 -40.64
C THR A 146 -22.78 -32.01 -41.43
N GLU A 147 -22.18 -31.07 -42.18
CA GLU A 147 -22.38 -30.80 -43.63
C GLU A 147 -21.66 -29.47 -43.98
N ALA A 148 -20.50 -29.49 -44.64
CA ALA A 148 -20.33 -29.55 -46.10
C ALA A 148 -20.93 -28.35 -46.87
N SER A 149 -20.12 -27.30 -47.10
CA SER A 149 -20.10 -26.41 -48.28
C SER A 149 -18.90 -25.47 -48.11
N ARG A 150 -17.72 -25.72 -48.71
CA ARG A 150 -17.31 -25.59 -50.12
C ARG A 150 -17.45 -24.17 -50.69
N ALA A 151 -16.26 -23.59 -50.94
CA ALA A 151 -15.87 -22.61 -51.97
C ALA A 151 -16.08 -21.09 -51.73
N GLU A 152 -14.97 -20.43 -51.38
CA GLU A 152 -14.53 -19.10 -51.87
C GLU A 152 -14.39 -19.09 -53.42
N PRO A 153 -14.18 -17.96 -54.15
CA PRO A 153 -13.63 -16.66 -53.70
C PRO A 153 -14.19 -15.35 -54.33
N ALA A 154 -13.71 -14.24 -53.74
CA ALA A 154 -13.28 -12.95 -54.31
C ALA A 154 -14.14 -12.13 -55.30
N GLU A 155 -14.27 -10.82 -54.96
CA GLU A 155 -13.73 -9.66 -55.71
C GLU A 155 -14.74 -8.54 -56.05
N GLY A 156 -14.35 -7.29 -55.76
CA GLY A 156 -14.71 -6.14 -56.59
C GLY A 156 -15.67 -5.08 -56.02
N ALA A 157 -15.12 -4.02 -55.44
CA ALA A 157 -15.65 -2.64 -55.54
C ALA A 157 -15.59 -2.18 -57.04
N PRO A 158 -16.24 -1.09 -57.53
CA PRO A 158 -16.27 0.24 -56.92
C PRO A 158 -17.52 1.15 -57.19
N ALA A 159 -17.43 2.33 -56.57
CA ALA A 159 -18.05 3.65 -56.80
C ALA A 159 -19.00 3.90 -58.00
N ALA A 160 -20.10 4.60 -57.70
CA ALA A 160 -20.54 5.84 -58.36
C ALA A 160 -21.52 6.59 -57.44
#